data_AF-A0A6M0ASG6-F1
#
_entry.id   AF-A0A6M0ASG6-F1
#
_cell.length_a   1.000
_cell.length_b   1.000
_cell.length_c   1.000
_cell.angle_alpha   90.00
_cell.angle_beta   90.00
_cell.angle_gamma   90.00
#
_symmetry.space_group_name_H-M   'P 1'
#
loop_
_entity.id
_entity.type
_entity.pdbx_description
1 polymer ?
#
loop_
_entity_poly.entity_id
_entity_poly.type
_entity_poly.pdbx_seq_one_letter_code
_entity_poly.pdbx_strand_id
1 'polypeptide(L)'
;GRLVIISSVKSYVALSGDSPYSMSKFAMRALCESLSQELAPHGVSVTHICPGYVATEIRQLDNQGIWHSDWQDPISPRLLISAEETAKQIVKAISRRQREQVITNYAKLIVLIKRHMPWLLSWLISKFQIKVASNPSPIQN
;
A
#
# COMPACT_ATOMS: atom_id res chain seq x y z
N GLY A 1 6.39 -0.57 24.34
CA GLY A 1 6.40 -1.52 23.21
C GLY A 1 6.33 -0.79 21.87
N ARG A 2 6.19 -1.54 20.76
CA ARG A 2 5.97 -1.01 19.40
C ARG A 2 4.97 -1.92 18.67
N LEU A 3 3.91 -1.36 18.12
CA LEU A 3 2.93 -2.04 17.28
C LEU A 3 3.08 -1.53 15.85
N VAL A 4 3.05 -2.44 14.88
CA VAL A 4 3.24 -2.12 13.46
C VAL A 4 2.09 -2.71 12.68
N ILE A 5 1.45 -1.90 11.85
CA ILE A 5 0.32 -2.34 11.02
C ILE A 5 0.72 -2.13 9.56
N ILE A 6 0.75 -3.22 8.79
CA ILE A 6 1.07 -3.22 7.37
C ILE A 6 -0.22 -3.03 6.55
N SER A 7 -0.35 -1.88 5.91
CA SER A 7 -1.47 -1.53 5.04
C SER A 7 -1.01 -1.39 3.58
N SER A 8 -1.39 -0.32 2.90
CA SER A 8 -1.07 -0.03 1.50
C SER A 8 -1.20 1.48 1.22
N VAL A 9 -0.66 1.98 0.12
CA VAL A 9 -1.06 3.29 -0.43
C VAL A 9 -2.57 3.35 -0.71
N LYS A 10 -3.21 2.19 -0.89
CA LYS A 10 -4.68 2.05 -0.97
C LYS A 10 -5.43 2.46 0.30
N SER A 11 -4.75 2.79 1.40
CA SER A 11 -5.34 3.50 2.55
C SER A 11 -5.69 4.96 2.24
N TYR A 12 -5.27 5.49 1.09
CA TYR A 12 -5.45 6.89 0.68
C TYR A 12 -6.22 7.07 -0.61
N VAL A 13 -6.15 6.08 -1.50
CA VAL A 13 -6.77 6.12 -2.81
C VAL A 13 -7.46 4.79 -3.08
N ALA A 14 -8.73 4.85 -3.48
CA ALA A 14 -9.50 3.71 -3.94
C ALA A 14 -9.62 3.79 -5.46
N LEU A 15 -9.53 2.65 -6.16
CA LEU A 15 -9.74 2.57 -7.60
C LEU A 15 -10.88 1.60 -7.92
N SER A 16 -11.49 1.73 -9.10
CA SER A 16 -12.45 0.73 -9.55
C SER A 16 -11.76 -0.62 -9.76
N GLY A 17 -12.40 -1.70 -9.31
CA GLY A 17 -11.89 -3.06 -9.44
C GLY A 17 -11.26 -3.64 -8.17
N ASP A 18 -11.03 -2.83 -7.12
CA ASP A 18 -10.49 -3.31 -5.83
C ASP A 18 -11.19 -2.71 -4.60
N SER A 19 -12.50 -2.42 -4.68
CA SER A 19 -13.22 -1.79 -3.57
C SER A 19 -13.13 -2.55 -2.24
N PRO A 20 -13.20 -3.90 -2.15
CA PRO A 20 -13.08 -4.60 -0.87
C PRO A 20 -11.66 -4.45 -0.29
N TYR A 21 -10.64 -4.55 -1.15
CA TYR A 21 -9.25 -4.37 -0.74
C TYR A 21 -9.01 -2.94 -0.25
N SER A 22 -9.41 -1.94 -1.05
CA SER A 22 -9.29 -0.53 -0.68
C SER A 22 -9.99 -0.24 0.64
N MET A 23 -11.25 -0.67 0.81
CA MET A 23 -11.99 -0.51 2.07
C MET A 23 -11.22 -1.10 3.27
N SER A 24 -10.70 -2.32 3.15
CA SER A 24 -9.92 -2.97 4.22
C SER A 24 -8.69 -2.15 4.62
N LYS A 25 -7.99 -1.56 3.64
CA LYS A 25 -6.76 -0.78 3.87
C LYS A 25 -7.06 0.63 4.41
N PHE A 26 -8.17 1.24 4.00
CA PHE A 26 -8.69 2.45 4.65
C PHE A 26 -9.05 2.19 6.13
N ALA A 27 -9.69 1.07 6.44
CA ALA A 27 -10.04 0.71 7.83
C ALA A 27 -8.79 0.59 8.73
N MET A 28 -7.68 0.04 8.21
CA MET A 28 -6.41 -0.02 8.93
C MET A 28 -5.89 1.36 9.34
N ARG A 29 -6.13 2.40 8.52
CA ARG A 29 -5.74 3.76 8.87
C ARG A 29 -6.48 4.25 10.12
N ALA A 30 -7.81 4.11 10.13
CA ALA A 30 -8.63 4.49 11.28
C ALA A 30 -8.21 3.71 12.54
N LEU A 31 -7.97 2.40 12.39
CA LEU A 31 -7.48 1.55 13.47
C LEU A 31 -6.14 2.03 14.04
N CYS A 32 -5.18 2.39 13.17
CA CYS A 32 -3.89 2.92 13.61
C CYS A 32 -4.04 4.23 14.39
N GLU A 33 -4.91 5.13 13.93
CA GLU A 33 -5.17 6.41 14.58
C GLU A 33 -5.81 6.24 15.97
N SER A 34 -6.75 5.29 16.12
CA SER A 34 -7.37 4.95 17.42
C SER A 34 -6.36 4.31 18.37
N LEU A 35 -5.71 3.23 17.94
CA LEU A 35 -4.74 2.49 18.77
C LEU A 35 -3.56 3.36 19.18
N SER A 36 -3.12 4.31 18.34
CA SER A 36 -2.05 5.22 18.72
C SER A 36 -2.41 6.08 19.92
N GLN A 37 -3.68 6.40 20.14
CA GLN A 37 -4.15 7.18 21.28
C GLN A 37 -4.36 6.28 22.49
N GLU A 38 -5.00 5.13 22.30
CA GLU A 38 -5.27 4.14 23.36
C GLU A 38 -3.98 3.59 23.98
N LEU A 39 -2.94 3.39 23.15
CA LEU A 39 -1.68 2.76 23.58
C LEU A 39 -0.60 3.78 24.00
N ALA A 40 -0.81 5.07 23.76
CA ALA A 40 0.12 6.12 24.16
C ALA A 40 0.40 6.17 25.67
N PRO A 41 -0.61 6.08 26.58
CA PRO A 41 -0.39 6.03 28.02
C PRO A 41 0.49 4.85 28.47
N HIS A 42 0.54 3.77 27.68
CA HIS A 42 1.35 2.59 27.94
C HIS A 42 2.76 2.65 27.32
N GLY A 43 3.16 3.79 26.75
CA GLY A 43 4.46 3.96 26.09
C GLY A 43 4.64 3.06 24.84
N VAL A 44 3.54 2.63 24.22
CA VAL A 44 3.54 1.81 23.00
C VAL A 44 3.26 2.71 21.80
N SER A 45 4.20 2.77 20.86
CA SER A 45 4.01 3.50 19.60
C SER A 45 3.36 2.61 18.55
N VAL A 46 2.41 3.17 17.79
CA VAL A 46 1.79 2.52 16.64
C VAL A 46 2.34 3.12 15.35
N THR A 47 2.85 2.28 14.46
CA THR A 47 3.41 2.69 13.16
C THR A 47 2.57 2.10 12.03
N HIS A 48 1.93 2.97 11.24
CA HIS A 48 1.18 2.61 10.04
C HIS A 48 2.09 2.58 8.81
N ILE A 49 2.30 1.40 8.23
CA ILE A 49 3.13 1.24 7.03
C ILE A 49 2.23 1.20 5.80
N CYS A 50 2.46 2.10 4.84
CA CYS A 50 1.68 2.25 3.62
C CYS A 50 2.56 2.03 2.38
N PRO A 51 2.84 0.77 1.98
CA PRO A 51 3.62 0.53 0.79
C PRO A 51 2.84 0.79 -0.51
N GLY A 52 3.57 1.27 -1.51
CA GLY A 52 3.21 1.09 -2.92
C GLY A 52 3.43 -0.36 -3.36
N TYR A 53 3.92 -0.54 -4.59
CA TYR A 53 4.19 -1.85 -5.16
C TYR A 53 5.57 -2.34 -4.72
N VAL A 54 5.59 -3.50 -4.10
CA VAL A 54 6.79 -4.21 -3.66
C VAL A 54 6.97 -5.41 -4.58
N ALA A 55 8.21 -5.66 -5.01
CA ALA A 55 8.58 -6.84 -5.79
C ALA A 55 8.53 -8.06 -4.86
N THR A 56 7.38 -8.75 -4.88
CA THR A 56 7.14 -10.02 -4.22
C THR A 56 6.33 -10.92 -5.15
N GLU A 57 6.27 -12.20 -4.81
CA GLU A 57 5.53 -13.24 -5.51
C GLU A 57 4.01 -13.12 -5.31
N ILE A 58 3.51 -12.08 -4.62
CA ILE A 58 2.09 -11.96 -4.27
C ILE A 58 1.16 -11.90 -5.48
N ARG A 59 1.67 -11.45 -6.63
CA ARG A 59 0.92 -11.42 -7.90
C ARG A 59 1.06 -12.72 -8.70
N GLN A 60 1.78 -13.70 -8.20
CA GLN A 60 1.75 -15.07 -8.72
C GLN A 60 0.79 -15.94 -7.91
N LEU A 61 0.25 -15.44 -6.79
CA LEU A 61 -0.82 -16.13 -6.07
C LEU A 61 -2.19 -15.59 -6.51
N ASP A 62 -3.11 -16.51 -6.76
CA ASP A 62 -4.52 -16.16 -6.96
C ASP A 62 -5.28 -15.99 -5.62
N ASN A 63 -6.56 -15.64 -5.71
CA ASN A 63 -7.42 -15.45 -4.54
C ASN A 63 -7.74 -16.75 -3.78
N GLN A 64 -7.38 -17.91 -4.32
CA GLN A 64 -7.49 -19.22 -3.67
C GLN A 64 -6.16 -19.64 -3.03
N GLY A 65 -5.10 -18.85 -3.19
CA GLY A 65 -3.76 -19.14 -2.69
C GLY A 65 -2.98 -20.12 -3.57
N ILE A 66 -3.45 -20.40 -4.79
CA ILE A 66 -2.72 -21.22 -5.75
C ILE A 66 -1.64 -20.35 -6.38
N TRP A 67 -0.41 -20.86 -6.37
CA TRP A 67 0.74 -20.21 -6.98
C TRP A 67 0.86 -20.61 -8.46
N HIS A 68 0.98 -19.60 -9.32
CA HIS A 68 1.08 -19.70 -10.77
C HIS A 68 2.45 -19.17 -11.21
N SER A 69 3.38 -20.08 -11.53
CA SER A 69 4.75 -19.75 -11.93
C SER A 69 4.83 -18.95 -13.23
N ASP A 70 3.83 -19.12 -14.09
CA ASP A 70 3.71 -18.58 -15.43
C ASP A 70 3.05 -17.19 -15.45
N TRP A 71 2.66 -16.67 -14.30
CA TRP A 71 2.06 -15.34 -14.20
C TRP A 71 3.12 -14.25 -14.19
N GLN A 72 2.99 -13.29 -15.12
CA GLN A 72 3.82 -12.09 -15.14
C GLN A 72 3.21 -10.99 -14.27
N ASP A 73 4.04 -10.31 -13.48
CA ASP A 73 3.61 -9.12 -12.75
C ASP A 73 3.28 -7.99 -13.75
N PRO A 74 2.02 -7.54 -13.85
CA PRO A 74 1.64 -6.48 -14.78
C PRO A 74 2.18 -5.10 -14.37
N ILE A 75 2.78 -4.98 -13.18
CA ILE A 75 3.34 -3.72 -12.69
C ILE A 75 4.71 -3.47 -13.32
N SER A 76 4.86 -2.28 -13.90
CA SER A 76 6.15 -1.83 -14.44
C SER A 76 7.27 -1.92 -13.40
N PRO A 77 8.45 -2.49 -13.74
CA PRO A 77 9.60 -2.56 -12.83
C PRO A 77 10.03 -1.22 -12.23
N ARG A 78 9.75 -0.11 -12.90
CA ARG A 78 10.06 1.25 -12.41
C ARG A 78 9.21 1.67 -11.20
N LEU A 79 8.05 1.05 -11.01
CA LEU A 79 7.16 1.30 -9.88
C LEU A 79 7.40 0.33 -8.72
N LEU A 80 8.18 -0.73 -8.94
CA LEU A 80 8.51 -1.72 -7.92
C LEU A 80 9.68 -1.24 -7.07
N ILE A 81 9.59 -1.51 -5.77
CA ILE A 81 10.72 -1.45 -4.84
C ILE A 81 11.03 -2.88 -4.37
N SER A 82 12.30 -3.18 -4.09
CA SER A 82 12.66 -4.51 -3.58
C SER A 82 12.06 -4.75 -2.20
N ALA A 83 11.79 -6.03 -1.89
CA ALA A 83 11.36 -6.44 -0.55
C ALA A 83 12.40 -6.06 0.51
N GLU A 84 13.70 -6.18 0.20
CA GLU A 84 14.79 -5.80 1.09
C GLU A 84 14.77 -4.30 1.44
N GLU A 85 14.63 -3.43 0.44
CA GLU A 85 14.58 -1.99 0.68
C GLU A 85 13.30 -1.58 1.41
N THR A 86 12.17 -2.24 1.11
CA THR A 86 10.93 -2.09 1.87
C THR A 86 11.14 -2.45 3.33
N ALA A 87 11.79 -3.58 3.63
CA ALA A 87 12.09 -4.01 4.99
C ALA A 87 13.00 -3.01 5.71
N LYS A 88 14.04 -2.47 5.06
CA LYS A 88 14.91 -1.42 5.62
C LYS A 88 14.11 -0.17 6.00
N GLN A 89 13.20 0.29 5.15
CA GLN A 89 12.35 1.45 5.44
C GLN A 89 11.38 1.17 6.60
N ILE A 90 10.80 -0.03 6.67
CA ILE A 90 9.93 -0.45 7.78
C ILE A 90 10.70 -0.44 9.10
N VAL A 91 11.86 -1.09 9.16
CA VAL A 91 12.70 -1.14 10.37
C VAL A 91 13.10 0.26 10.82
N LYS A 92 13.46 1.15 9.88
CA LYS A 92 13.78 2.56 10.17
C LYS A 92 12.58 3.33 10.72
N ALA A 93 11.37 3.09 10.22
CA ALA A 93 10.16 3.74 10.72
C ALA A 93 9.82 3.27 12.15
N ILE A 94 9.95 1.97 12.40
CA ILE A 94 9.73 1.35 13.71
C ILE A 94 10.72 1.88 14.74
N SER A 95 12.02 1.95 14.39
CA SER A 95 13.06 2.43 15.31
C SER A 95 12.84 3.89 15.72
N ARG A 96 12.37 4.71 14.77
CA ARG A 96 12.03 6.13 14.97
C ARG A 96 10.65 6.37 15.57
N ARG A 97 9.87 5.31 15.86
CA ARG A 97 8.49 5.40 16.38
C ARG A 97 7.62 6.33 15.54
N GLN A 98 7.80 6.31 14.22
CA GLN A 98 6.99 7.13 13.32
C GLN A 98 5.53 6.68 13.41
N ARG A 99 4.59 7.64 13.39
CA ARG A 99 3.16 7.32 13.31
C ARG A 99 2.80 6.67 11.97
N GLU A 100 3.49 7.06 10.91
CA GLU A 100 3.23 6.57 9.55
C GLU A 100 4.49 6.58 8.68
N GLN A 101 4.61 5.58 7.81
CA GLN A 101 5.61 5.53 6.75
C GLN A 101 4.98 5.09 5.42
N VAL A 102 4.97 5.98 4.43
CA VAL A 102 4.61 5.67 3.05
C VAL A 102 5.85 5.22 2.29
N ILE A 103 5.82 4.03 1.70
CA ILE A 103 6.96 3.44 0.97
C ILE A 103 6.72 3.59 -0.52
N THR A 104 7.79 3.86 -1.28
CA THR A 104 7.85 4.30 -2.69
C THR A 104 7.59 5.81 -2.91
N ASN A 105 8.31 6.41 -3.87
CA ASN A 105 8.22 7.85 -4.14
C ASN A 105 6.91 8.25 -4.82
N TYR A 106 6.40 7.42 -5.73
CA TYR A 106 5.12 7.70 -6.38
C TYR A 106 3.95 7.59 -5.38
N ALA A 107 4.00 6.67 -4.41
CA ALA A 107 2.99 6.61 -3.35
C ALA A 107 3.01 7.88 -2.50
N LYS A 108 4.18 8.39 -2.14
CA LYS A 108 4.31 9.69 -1.45
C LYS A 108 3.68 10.82 -2.26
N LEU A 109 3.92 10.86 -3.58
CA LEU A 109 3.32 11.85 -4.47
C LEU A 109 1.79 11.72 -4.52
N ILE A 110 1.25 10.50 -4.65
CA ILE A 110 -0.20 10.25 -4.61
C ILE A 110 -0.80 10.75 -3.30
N VAL A 111 -0.18 10.42 -2.16
CA VAL A 111 -0.64 10.87 -0.84
C VAL A 111 -0.58 12.39 -0.73
N LEU A 112 0.48 13.02 -1.23
CA LEU A 112 0.61 14.48 -1.25
C LEU A 112 -0.52 15.13 -2.07
N ILE A 113 -0.77 14.65 -3.30
CA ILE A 113 -1.85 15.16 -4.15
C ILE A 113 -3.21 14.89 -3.49
N LYS A 114 -3.45 13.70 -2.93
CA LYS A 114 -4.70 13.37 -2.24
C LYS A 114 -4.98 14.34 -1.08
N ARG A 115 -3.93 14.71 -0.33
CA ARG A 115 -4.04 15.61 0.84
C ARG A 115 -4.28 17.06 0.46
N HIS A 116 -3.63 17.57 -0.59
CA HIS A 116 -3.66 19.00 -0.92
C HIS A 116 -4.52 19.36 -2.13
N MET A 117 -4.72 18.44 -3.06
CA MET A 117 -5.45 18.64 -4.32
C MET A 117 -6.34 17.42 -4.64
N PRO A 118 -7.31 17.07 -3.77
CA PRO A 118 -8.14 15.89 -3.97
C PRO A 118 -8.96 15.94 -5.27
N TRP A 119 -9.37 17.14 -5.70
CA TRP A 119 -10.06 17.35 -6.98
C TRP A 119 -9.18 16.95 -8.18
N LEU A 120 -7.89 17.25 -8.14
CA LEU A 120 -6.95 16.94 -9.20
C LEU A 120 -6.75 15.42 -9.29
N LEU A 121 -6.61 14.75 -8.14
CA LEU A 121 -6.48 13.30 -8.12
C LEU A 121 -7.73 12.62 -8.69
N SER A 122 -8.92 13.05 -8.28
CA SER A 122 -10.19 12.51 -8.81
C SER A 122 -10.31 12.76 -10.32
N TRP A 123 -9.94 13.95 -10.79
CA TRP A 123 -9.91 14.28 -12.21
C TRP A 123 -8.92 13.41 -12.98
N LEU A 124 -7.70 13.22 -12.48
CA LEU A 124 -6.69 12.35 -13.11
C LEU A 124 -7.18 10.91 -13.22
N ILE A 125 -7.75 10.36 -12.13
CA ILE A 125 -8.28 8.99 -12.11
C ILE A 125 -9.40 8.82 -13.14
N SER A 126 -10.32 9.78 -13.21
CA SER A 126 -11.43 9.74 -14.17
C SER A 126 -10.94 9.92 -15.61
N LYS A 127 -10.10 10.93 -15.88
CA LYS A 127 -9.60 11.27 -17.21
C LYS A 127 -8.76 10.18 -17.85
N PHE A 128 -7.88 9.55 -17.06
CA PHE A 128 -7.01 8.48 -17.55
C PHE A 128 -7.62 7.09 -17.33
N GLN A 129 -8.88 7.01 -16.87
CA GLN A 129 -9.58 5.76 -16.57
C GLN A 129 -8.70 4.77 -15.78
N ILE A 130 -8.02 5.27 -14.74
CA ILE A 130 -7.05 4.48 -13.98
C ILE A 130 -7.81 3.38 -13.24
N LYS A 131 -7.56 2.13 -13.65
CA LYS A 131 -8.09 0.92 -13.01
C LYS A 131 -6.99 0.16 -12.31
N VAL A 132 -7.38 -0.73 -11.43
CA VAL A 132 -6.46 -1.73 -10.86
C VAL A 132 -5.96 -2.60 -12.01
N ALA A 133 -4.66 -2.90 -12.02
CA ALA A 133 -4.10 -3.82 -13.00
C ALA A 133 -4.90 -5.13 -12.96
N SER A 134 -5.39 -5.56 -14.12
CA SER A 134 -6.16 -6.81 -14.27
C SER A 134 -5.34 -8.00 -13.79
N ASN A 135 -6.02 -9.11 -13.47
CA ASN A 135 -5.37 -10.34 -13.03
C ASN A 135 -4.18 -10.68 -13.95
N PRO A 136 -3.07 -11.17 -13.37
CA PRO A 136 -1.95 -11.69 -14.13
C PRO A 136 -2.48 -12.69 -15.17
N SER A 137 -2.03 -12.54 -16.41
CA SER A 137 -2.38 -13.45 -17.49
C SER A 137 -1.30 -14.54 -17.57
N PRO A 138 -1.66 -15.78 -17.95
CA PRO A 138 -0.67 -16.77 -18.34
C PRO A 138 0.24 -16.19 -19.43
N ILE A 139 1.52 -16.56 -19.43
CA ILE A 139 2.42 -16.29 -20.56
C ILE A 139 1.76 -16.86 -21.82
N GLN A 140 1.32 -15.99 -22.74
CA GLN A 140 0.97 -16.41 -24.10
C GLN A 140 2.30 -16.67 -24.83
N ASN A 141 2.58 -17.94 -25.13
CA ASN A 141 3.67 -18.36 -25.99
C ASN A 141 3.45 -17.91 -27.44
#